data_AF-A0A7K7TC25-F1
#
_entry.id   AF-A0A7K7TC25-F1
#
_cell.length_a   1.000
_cell.length_b   1.000
_cell.length_c   1.000
_cell.angle_alpha   90.00
_cell.angle_beta   90.00
_cell.angle_gamma   90.00
#
_symmetry.space_group_name_H-M   'P 1'
#
loop_
_entity.id
_entity.type
_entity.pdbx_description
1 polymer ?
#
loop_
_entity_poly.entity_id
_entity_poly.type
_entity_poly.pdbx_seq_one_letter_code
_entity_poly.pdbx_strand_id
1 'polypeptide(L)'
;MLHQAWQLCGRWCRWSSPFVHLLMLTVVTFGVLTPLICHRLLHSYFYLRHWHLNPMSQKFLEQNQQEGQDALHYFEKMQIPNNSKASGNDAFQPLLLITIITVQRRNDFHYVLQVASRFHRLLQECGAHCWNHQMLLCNVESDPSSHQDVRLLSSFFPLVSRDRTGENPDPRENQFEKEKQDYVFCLEQSLLAYNPEYILVVEDDAVPEEEIFTVLQHLFLVRFSKPYLRDSLYFKLYHPERLQRYFNPEPMRILEWLGLGMFVGPMLTCVYSWVAGRPGPSWYLVLFFALYSMALAELVGRHYLLELRRLHPALYNVVPVTECCTPAMLFSAPSAQRALGYLKGLHCRQGFAKDTALYSLLQAKGENAYVVEPNLVRHVGMYSSLRLNSSPKLL
;
A
#
# COMPACT_ATOMS: atom_id res chain seq x y z
N MET A 1 -20.14 -40.07 18.39
CA MET A 1 -19.56 -39.25 19.49
C MET A 1 -19.80 -37.75 19.31
N LEU A 2 -19.55 -37.14 18.15
CA LEU A 2 -19.84 -35.70 17.90
C LEU A 2 -21.32 -35.31 18.10
N HIS A 3 -22.27 -36.17 17.71
CA HIS A 3 -23.70 -35.87 17.80
C HIS A 3 -24.25 -35.84 19.24
N GLN A 4 -23.66 -36.64 20.14
CA GLN A 4 -23.99 -36.65 21.58
C GLN A 4 -23.35 -35.46 22.31
N ALA A 5 -22.12 -35.07 21.92
CA ALA A 5 -21.47 -33.88 22.46
C ALA A 5 -22.25 -32.60 22.11
N TRP A 6 -22.79 -32.50 20.90
CA TRP A 6 -23.67 -31.41 20.48
C TRP A 6 -25.01 -31.39 21.24
N GLN A 7 -25.62 -32.55 21.50
CA GLN A 7 -26.85 -32.65 22.28
C GLN A 7 -26.66 -32.30 23.76
N LEU A 8 -25.53 -32.68 24.35
CA LEU A 8 -25.17 -32.34 25.74
C LEU A 8 -24.86 -30.84 25.87
N CYS A 9 -24.10 -30.27 24.94
CA CYS A 9 -23.81 -28.84 24.89
C CYS A 9 -25.10 -28.00 24.72
N GLY A 10 -26.00 -28.42 23.82
CA GLY A 10 -27.29 -27.77 23.61
C GLY A 10 -28.24 -27.84 24.82
N ARG A 11 -28.16 -28.89 25.65
CA ARG A 11 -28.93 -28.98 26.91
C ARG A 11 -28.34 -28.09 28.02
N TRP A 12 -27.02 -28.00 28.12
CA TRP A 12 -26.36 -27.13 29.10
C TRP A 12 -26.54 -25.64 28.79
N CYS A 13 -26.50 -25.27 27.50
CA CYS A 13 -26.81 -23.91 27.05
C CYS A 13 -28.28 -23.49 27.25
N ARG A 14 -29.21 -24.43 27.42
CA ARG A 14 -30.62 -24.09 27.68
C ARG A 14 -30.89 -23.66 29.12
N TRP A 15 -30.01 -23.99 30.06
CA TRP A 15 -30.23 -23.76 31.51
C TRP A 15 -29.40 -22.61 32.09
N SER A 16 -28.37 -22.16 31.37
CA SER A 16 -27.51 -21.06 31.80
C SER A 16 -28.03 -19.69 31.33
N SER A 17 -27.86 -18.67 32.16
CA SER A 17 -28.25 -17.28 31.86
C SER A 17 -27.51 -16.78 30.61
N PRO A 18 -28.16 -16.05 29.70
CA PRO A 18 -27.49 -15.48 28.52
C PRO A 18 -26.32 -14.60 28.93
N PHE A 19 -26.43 -13.88 30.04
CA PHE A 19 -25.33 -13.09 30.58
C PHE A 19 -24.06 -13.92 30.81
N VAL A 20 -24.20 -15.13 31.37
CA VAL A 20 -23.08 -16.04 31.61
C VAL A 20 -22.46 -16.50 30.29
N HIS A 21 -23.26 -16.81 29.27
CA HIS A 21 -22.74 -17.17 27.95
C HIS A 21 -21.94 -16.04 27.31
N LEU A 22 -22.49 -14.81 27.33
CA LEU A 22 -21.84 -13.65 26.72
C LEU A 22 -20.55 -13.26 27.47
N LEU A 23 -20.56 -13.35 28.80
CA LEU A 23 -19.37 -13.13 29.61
C LEU A 23 -18.30 -14.19 29.31
N MET A 24 -18.68 -15.48 29.31
CA MET A 24 -17.76 -16.57 28.97
C MET A 24 -17.20 -16.42 27.56
N LEU A 25 -18.03 -16.08 26.57
CA LEU A 25 -17.60 -15.80 25.20
C LEU A 25 -16.58 -14.66 25.18
N THR A 26 -16.85 -13.56 25.89
CA THR A 26 -15.95 -12.40 25.93
C THR A 26 -14.60 -12.78 26.55
N VAL A 27 -14.61 -13.45 27.72
CA VAL A 27 -13.39 -13.86 28.42
C VAL A 27 -12.59 -14.86 27.60
N VAL A 28 -13.24 -15.87 27.02
CA VAL A 28 -12.57 -16.88 26.21
C VAL A 28 -12.02 -16.27 24.93
N THR A 29 -12.80 -15.46 24.21
CA THR A 29 -12.34 -14.83 22.97
C THR A 29 -11.18 -13.88 23.25
N PHE A 30 -11.40 -12.84 24.07
CA PHE A 30 -10.43 -11.76 24.21
C PHE A 30 -9.29 -12.07 25.20
N GLY A 31 -9.53 -12.97 26.16
CA GLY A 31 -8.54 -13.36 27.15
C GLY A 31 -7.71 -14.58 26.77
N VAL A 32 -8.20 -15.44 25.88
CA VAL A 32 -7.53 -16.71 25.52
C VAL A 32 -7.33 -16.85 24.02
N LEU A 33 -8.41 -16.89 23.23
CA LEU A 33 -8.33 -17.25 21.81
C LEU A 33 -7.61 -16.19 20.98
N THR A 34 -8.01 -14.92 21.04
CA THR A 34 -7.39 -13.87 20.22
C THR A 34 -5.95 -13.59 20.62
N PRO A 35 -5.55 -13.57 21.91
CA PRO A 35 -4.13 -13.55 22.26
C PRO A 35 -3.36 -14.74 21.66
N LEU A 36 -3.88 -15.96 21.75
CA LEU A 36 -3.18 -17.16 21.25
C LEU A 36 -3.09 -17.21 19.72
N ILE A 37 -4.07 -16.69 19.00
CA ILE A 37 -4.09 -16.73 17.53
C ILE A 37 -3.38 -15.51 16.93
N CYS A 38 -3.59 -14.32 17.51
CA CYS A 38 -3.16 -13.05 16.95
C CYS A 38 -1.81 -12.55 17.48
N HIS A 39 -1.13 -13.26 18.40
CA HIS A 39 0.13 -12.78 18.99
C HIS A 39 1.28 -12.57 17.99
N ARG A 40 1.18 -13.16 16.78
CA ARG A 40 2.15 -13.00 15.68
C ARG A 40 1.71 -12.00 14.62
N LEU A 41 0.49 -11.50 14.69
CA LEU A 41 -0.05 -10.56 13.70
C LEU A 41 0.50 -9.17 13.98
N LEU A 42 1.38 -8.68 13.11
CA LEU A 42 1.97 -7.36 13.23
C LEU A 42 0.87 -6.29 13.28
N HIS A 43 1.05 -5.25 14.11
CA HIS A 43 0.09 -4.16 14.34
C HIS A 43 -1.26 -4.51 15.02
N SER A 44 -1.57 -5.79 15.26
CA SER A 44 -2.67 -6.19 16.17
C SER A 44 -2.38 -5.73 17.60
N TYR A 45 -3.43 -5.49 18.39
CA TYR A 45 -3.29 -5.19 19.83
C TYR A 45 -2.74 -6.36 20.64
N PHE A 46 -2.88 -7.60 20.13
CA PHE A 46 -2.35 -8.80 20.77
C PHE A 46 -0.90 -9.10 20.42
N TYR A 47 -0.28 -8.32 19.53
CA TYR A 47 1.07 -8.56 19.05
C TYR A 47 2.11 -8.50 20.18
N LEU A 48 2.81 -9.61 20.43
CA LEU A 48 3.86 -9.69 21.45
C LEU A 48 5.19 -9.19 20.90
N ARG A 49 5.36 -7.86 20.87
CA ARG A 49 6.54 -7.17 20.31
C ARG A 49 7.87 -7.73 20.80
N HIS A 50 8.01 -8.03 22.10
CA HIS A 50 9.27 -8.52 22.67
C HIS A 50 9.68 -9.87 22.10
N TRP A 51 8.71 -10.72 21.73
CA TRP A 51 8.98 -12.07 21.25
C TRP A 51 9.12 -12.13 19.73
N HIS A 52 8.31 -11.36 18.99
CA HIS A 52 8.20 -11.50 17.54
C HIS A 52 8.93 -10.44 16.74
N LEU A 53 9.18 -9.24 17.27
CA LEU A 53 9.65 -8.13 16.43
C LEU A 53 11.04 -8.39 15.84
N ASN A 54 12.00 -8.81 16.66
CA ASN A 54 13.36 -9.05 16.16
C ASN A 54 13.41 -10.26 15.22
N PRO A 55 12.86 -11.45 15.55
CA PRO A 55 12.84 -12.57 14.63
C PRO A 55 12.09 -12.28 13.32
N MET A 56 10.96 -11.56 13.39
CA MET A 56 10.19 -11.19 12.20
C MET A 56 10.96 -10.18 11.33
N SER A 57 11.61 -9.18 11.94
CA SER A 57 12.43 -8.21 11.18
C SER A 57 13.63 -8.88 10.52
N GLN A 58 14.28 -9.82 11.21
CA GLN A 58 15.38 -10.59 10.63
C GLN A 58 14.91 -11.49 9.49
N LYS A 59 13.82 -12.23 9.68
CA LYS A 59 13.24 -13.06 8.61
C LYS A 59 12.85 -12.23 7.39
N PHE A 60 12.30 -11.03 7.62
CA PHE A 60 11.96 -10.11 6.55
C PHE A 60 13.22 -9.58 5.85
N LEU A 61 14.29 -9.24 6.58
CA LEU A 61 15.60 -8.88 5.98
C LEU A 61 16.14 -10.00 5.09
N GLU A 62 16.16 -11.23 5.59
CA GLU A 62 16.66 -12.41 4.87
C GLU A 62 15.83 -12.69 3.61
N GLN A 63 14.50 -12.62 3.72
CA GLN A 63 13.60 -12.79 2.57
C GLN A 63 13.80 -11.68 1.53
N ASN A 64 13.93 -10.43 1.97
CA ASN A 64 14.11 -9.28 1.09
C ASN A 64 15.47 -9.33 0.36
N GLN A 65 16.52 -9.81 1.04
CA GLN A 65 17.81 -10.07 0.42
C GLN A 65 17.70 -11.19 -0.64
N GLN A 66 17.01 -12.29 -0.33
CA GLN A 66 16.78 -13.37 -1.29
C GLN A 66 15.99 -12.88 -2.51
N GLU A 67 14.89 -12.15 -2.31
CA GLU A 67 14.08 -11.56 -3.38
C GLU A 67 14.91 -10.59 -4.24
N GLY A 68 15.82 -9.82 -3.63
CA GLY A 68 16.79 -8.98 -4.34
C GLY A 68 17.73 -9.77 -5.24
N GLN A 69 18.30 -10.88 -4.75
CA GLN A 69 19.16 -11.75 -5.55
C GLN A 69 18.39 -12.45 -6.68
N ASP A 70 17.16 -12.89 -6.41
CA ASP A 70 16.30 -13.49 -7.42
C ASP A 70 15.95 -12.50 -8.54
N ALA A 71 15.76 -11.21 -8.19
CA ALA A 71 15.53 -10.13 -9.14
C ALA A 71 16.78 -9.81 -9.98
N LEU A 72 17.97 -9.83 -9.37
CA LEU A 72 19.24 -9.71 -10.09
C LEU A 72 19.39 -10.82 -11.12
N HIS A 73 19.26 -12.08 -10.68
CA HIS A 73 19.35 -13.24 -11.57
C HIS A 73 18.28 -13.23 -12.67
N TYR A 74 17.10 -12.67 -12.41
CA TYR A 74 16.07 -12.52 -13.42
C TYR A 74 16.53 -11.66 -14.60
N PHE A 75 17.16 -10.50 -14.32
CA PHE A 75 17.66 -9.61 -15.36
C PHE A 75 18.97 -10.12 -16.00
N GLU A 76 19.86 -10.76 -15.25
CA GLU A 76 21.07 -11.38 -15.81
C GLU A 76 20.78 -12.51 -16.80
N LYS A 77 19.74 -13.32 -16.52
CA LYS A 77 19.30 -14.41 -17.42
C LYS A 77 18.53 -13.89 -18.62
N MET A 78 17.93 -12.72 -18.52
CA MET A 78 17.19 -12.13 -19.61
C MET A 78 18.17 -11.74 -20.71
N GLN A 79 17.96 -12.27 -21.91
CA GLN A 79 18.73 -11.79 -23.06
C GLN A 79 18.39 -10.31 -23.24
N ILE A 80 19.42 -9.47 -23.26
CA ILE A 80 19.27 -8.07 -23.67
C ILE A 80 18.57 -8.13 -25.03
N PRO A 81 17.38 -7.52 -25.19
CA PRO A 81 16.73 -7.51 -26.49
C PRO A 81 17.74 -6.94 -27.48
N ASN A 82 18.15 -7.76 -28.47
CA ASN A 82 18.98 -7.29 -29.56
C ASN A 82 18.24 -6.09 -30.15
N ASN A 83 18.80 -4.89 -30.01
CA ASN A 83 18.24 -3.65 -30.50
C ASN A 83 18.10 -3.72 -32.04
N SER A 84 17.04 -4.36 -32.52
CA SER A 84 16.57 -4.26 -33.88
C SER A 84 15.28 -3.46 -33.84
N LYS A 85 15.47 -2.17 -34.13
CA LYS A 85 14.48 -1.11 -34.34
C LYS A 85 14.02 -0.42 -33.05
N ALA A 86 14.78 0.63 -32.71
CA ALA A 86 14.13 1.92 -32.46
C ALA A 86 13.10 2.13 -33.58
N SER A 87 11.84 1.83 -33.31
CA SER A 87 10.74 2.25 -34.16
C SER A 87 10.62 3.75 -33.96
N GLY A 88 11.40 4.49 -34.74
CA GLY A 88 11.16 5.91 -34.93
C GLY A 88 9.81 6.13 -35.60
N ASN A 89 9.23 7.28 -35.26
CA ASN A 89 8.24 8.02 -36.03
C ASN A 89 6.74 7.75 -35.87
N ASP A 90 6.30 7.29 -34.70
CA ASP A 90 5.02 7.80 -34.14
C ASP A 90 5.24 8.06 -32.65
N ALA A 91 4.76 9.20 -32.14
CA ALA A 91 4.88 9.54 -30.72
C ALA A 91 4.03 8.55 -29.89
N PHE A 92 4.64 7.44 -29.47
CA PHE A 92 3.98 6.46 -28.62
C PHE A 92 3.58 7.13 -27.31
N GLN A 93 2.28 7.29 -27.12
CA GLN A 93 1.69 7.89 -25.94
C GLN A 93 1.09 6.78 -25.06
N PRO A 94 1.79 6.32 -24.01
CA PRO A 94 1.28 5.25 -23.17
C PRO A 94 0.07 5.73 -22.35
N LEU A 95 -0.86 4.80 -22.14
CA LEU A 95 -1.99 5.00 -21.20
C LEU A 95 -1.44 5.18 -19.78
N LEU A 96 -0.50 4.31 -19.38
CA LEU A 96 0.13 4.35 -18.06
C LEU A 96 1.65 4.33 -18.22
N LEU A 97 2.32 5.35 -17.71
CA LEU A 97 3.76 5.35 -17.53
C LEU A 97 4.09 5.04 -16.07
N ILE A 98 4.85 3.97 -15.84
CA ILE A 98 5.34 3.57 -14.52
C ILE A 98 6.74 4.15 -14.36
N THR A 99 6.87 5.20 -13.56
CA THR A 99 8.15 5.87 -13.30
C THR A 99 8.69 5.41 -11.95
N ILE A 100 9.79 4.65 -11.97
CA ILE A 100 10.47 4.18 -10.76
C ILE A 100 11.56 5.19 -10.41
N ILE A 101 11.41 5.86 -9.27
CA ILE A 101 12.41 6.78 -8.71
C ILE A 101 13.37 5.96 -7.86
N THR A 102 14.67 6.07 -8.13
CA THR A 102 15.69 5.31 -7.40
C THR A 102 16.93 6.13 -7.06
N VAL A 103 17.52 5.78 -5.93
CA VAL A 103 18.79 6.27 -5.41
C VAL A 103 19.61 5.07 -4.94
N GLN A 104 20.95 5.18 -4.88
CA GLN A 104 21.76 4.07 -4.41
C GLN A 104 21.52 3.84 -2.91
N ARG A 105 21.09 2.62 -2.57
CA ARG A 105 20.95 2.14 -1.19
C ARG A 105 22.04 1.10 -0.90
N ARG A 106 21.81 0.19 0.05
CA ARG A 106 22.70 -0.97 0.24
C ARG A 106 22.55 -1.94 -0.92
N ASN A 107 23.67 -2.31 -1.54
CA ASN A 107 23.71 -3.17 -2.73
C ASN A 107 23.08 -4.54 -2.47
N ASP A 108 23.23 -5.09 -1.27
CA ASP A 108 22.81 -6.48 -0.96
C ASP A 108 21.30 -6.74 -1.16
N PHE A 109 20.46 -5.70 -1.10
CA PHE A 109 19.00 -5.83 -1.18
C PHE A 109 18.43 -5.61 -2.58
N HIS A 110 19.15 -4.95 -3.48
CA HIS A 110 18.71 -4.69 -4.86
C HIS A 110 17.25 -4.19 -5.00
N TYR A 111 16.84 -3.23 -4.16
CA TYR A 111 15.45 -2.77 -4.05
C TYR A 111 14.82 -2.41 -5.41
N VAL A 112 15.52 -1.63 -6.23
CA VAL A 112 15.04 -1.23 -7.56
C VAL A 112 14.88 -2.42 -8.50
N LEU A 113 15.75 -3.44 -8.43
CA LEU A 113 15.62 -4.66 -9.23
C LEU A 113 14.37 -5.43 -8.82
N GLN A 114 14.05 -5.50 -7.51
CA GLN A 114 12.83 -6.15 -7.04
C GLN A 114 11.58 -5.47 -7.60
N VAL A 115 11.50 -4.14 -7.51
CA VAL A 115 10.37 -3.37 -8.03
C VAL A 115 10.27 -3.53 -9.55
N ALA A 116 11.37 -3.34 -10.27
CA ALA A 116 11.40 -3.41 -11.73
C ALA A 116 11.07 -4.82 -12.25
N SER A 117 11.66 -5.87 -11.66
CA SER A 117 11.40 -7.26 -12.07
C SER A 117 9.95 -7.66 -11.85
N ARG A 118 9.35 -7.22 -10.74
CA ARG A 118 7.95 -7.51 -10.44
C ARG A 118 7.01 -6.82 -11.40
N PHE A 119 7.18 -5.51 -11.64
CA PHE A 119 6.39 -4.81 -12.66
C PHE A 119 6.55 -5.43 -14.04
N HIS A 120 7.78 -5.77 -14.43
CA HIS A 120 8.06 -6.35 -15.73
C HIS A 120 7.34 -7.71 -15.91
N ARG A 121 7.39 -8.60 -14.91
CA ARG A 121 6.64 -9.87 -14.93
C ARG A 121 5.13 -9.64 -15.03
N LEU A 122 4.59 -8.74 -14.21
CA LEU A 122 3.15 -8.45 -14.20
C LEU A 122 2.67 -7.82 -15.52
N LEU A 123 3.50 -7.00 -16.18
CA LEU A 123 3.20 -6.46 -17.50
C LEU A 123 3.18 -7.57 -18.56
N GLN A 124 4.13 -8.51 -18.49
CA GLN A 124 4.15 -9.69 -19.37
C GLN A 124 2.91 -10.57 -19.17
N GLU A 125 2.52 -10.83 -17.92
CA GLU A 125 1.34 -11.63 -17.58
C GLU A 125 0.03 -10.95 -17.98
N CYS A 126 -0.06 -9.63 -17.85
CA CYS A 126 -1.21 -8.84 -18.30
C CYS A 126 -1.40 -8.85 -19.82
N GLY A 127 -0.31 -9.05 -20.58
CA GLY A 127 -0.33 -9.23 -22.02
C GLY A 127 -1.02 -8.09 -22.77
N ALA A 128 -1.97 -8.44 -23.65
CA ALA A 128 -2.66 -7.48 -24.51
C ALA A 128 -3.51 -6.44 -23.77
N HIS A 129 -3.80 -6.62 -22.47
CA HIS A 129 -4.51 -5.60 -21.69
C HIS A 129 -3.59 -4.45 -21.24
N CYS A 130 -2.28 -4.70 -21.16
CA CYS A 130 -1.27 -3.74 -20.72
C CYS A 130 -0.34 -3.29 -21.85
N TRP A 131 -0.71 -3.52 -23.11
CA TRP A 131 0.13 -3.18 -24.27
C TRP A 131 0.50 -1.69 -24.38
N ASN A 132 -0.34 -0.81 -23.81
CA ASN A 132 -0.13 0.64 -23.74
C ASN A 132 0.53 1.11 -22.44
N HIS A 133 1.12 0.21 -21.66
CA HIS A 133 1.85 0.57 -20.46
C HIS A 133 3.36 0.56 -20.73
N GLN A 134 4.06 1.52 -20.16
CA GLN A 134 5.51 1.67 -20.33
C GLN A 134 6.18 1.86 -18.98
N MET A 135 7.42 1.39 -18.85
CA MET A 135 8.27 1.66 -17.69
C MET A 135 9.35 2.69 -18.04
N LEU A 136 9.64 3.57 -17.08
CA LEU A 136 10.71 4.56 -17.10
C LEU A 136 11.47 4.52 -15.78
N LEU A 137 12.80 4.49 -15.84
CA LEU A 137 13.66 4.63 -14.68
C LEU A 137 14.08 6.08 -14.51
N CYS A 138 13.96 6.59 -13.29
CA CYS A 138 14.45 7.89 -12.92
C CYS A 138 15.52 7.76 -11.84
N ASN A 139 16.79 7.88 -12.24
CA ASN A 139 17.92 7.84 -11.33
C ASN A 139 18.22 9.23 -10.78
N VAL A 140 18.13 9.38 -9.46
CA VAL A 140 18.37 10.64 -8.75
C VAL A 140 19.58 10.55 -7.81
N GLU A 141 20.46 9.57 -8.06
CA GLU A 141 21.77 9.48 -7.44
C GLU A 141 22.66 10.65 -7.89
N SER A 142 23.44 11.21 -6.96
CA SER A 142 24.30 12.36 -7.24
C SER A 142 25.45 12.01 -8.20
N ASP A 143 25.97 10.79 -8.09
CA ASP A 143 26.85 10.18 -9.11
C ASP A 143 26.11 9.00 -9.76
N PRO A 144 25.47 9.21 -10.93
CA PRO A 144 24.72 8.17 -11.62
C PRO A 144 25.55 6.91 -11.94
N SER A 145 26.87 7.04 -12.07
CA SER A 145 27.76 5.92 -12.43
C SER A 145 27.97 4.93 -11.28
N SER A 146 27.71 5.37 -10.05
CA SER A 146 27.82 4.56 -8.84
C SER A 146 26.67 3.56 -8.66
N HIS A 147 25.53 3.78 -9.34
CA HIS A 147 24.32 2.97 -9.17
C HIS A 147 24.32 1.70 -10.01
N GLN A 148 24.84 0.61 -9.46
CA GLN A 148 25.11 -0.62 -10.22
C GLN A 148 23.84 -1.27 -10.79
N ASP A 149 22.76 -1.30 -10.00
CA ASP A 149 21.49 -1.91 -10.41
C ASP A 149 20.85 -1.12 -11.57
N VAL A 150 20.91 0.21 -11.52
CA VAL A 150 20.39 1.06 -12.60
C VAL A 150 21.17 0.86 -13.89
N ARG A 151 22.50 0.68 -13.82
CA ARG A 151 23.27 0.39 -15.04
C ARG A 151 22.81 -0.92 -15.70
N LEU A 152 22.54 -1.96 -14.91
CA LEU A 152 21.98 -3.21 -15.43
C LEU A 152 20.60 -2.96 -16.04
N LEU A 153 19.72 -2.24 -15.36
CA LEU A 153 18.37 -1.99 -15.84
C LEU A 153 18.31 -1.07 -17.08
N SER A 154 19.31 -0.20 -17.27
CA SER A 154 19.37 0.74 -18.39
C SER A 154 19.45 0.07 -19.76
N SER A 155 19.86 -1.21 -19.83
CA SER A 155 19.80 -1.99 -21.07
C SER A 155 18.40 -2.52 -21.41
N PHE A 156 17.47 -2.48 -20.46
CA PHE A 156 16.11 -3.01 -20.61
C PHE A 156 15.05 -1.92 -20.65
N PHE A 157 15.26 -0.83 -19.89
CA PHE A 157 14.27 0.24 -19.73
C PHE A 157 14.88 1.61 -20.07
N PRO A 158 14.08 2.52 -20.64
CA PRO A 158 14.42 3.93 -20.74
C PRO A 158 14.86 4.49 -19.38
N LEU A 159 15.92 5.30 -19.39
CA LEU A 159 16.51 5.90 -18.20
C LEU A 159 16.62 7.41 -18.36
N VAL A 160 16.12 8.15 -17.37
CA VAL A 160 16.46 9.56 -17.15
C VAL A 160 17.28 9.66 -15.87
N SER A 161 18.35 10.47 -15.90
CA SER A 161 19.23 10.65 -14.75
C SER A 161 19.36 12.13 -14.42
N ARG A 162 19.27 12.46 -13.13
CA ARG A 162 19.57 13.79 -12.62
C ARG A 162 21.06 13.85 -12.28
N ASP A 163 21.86 14.15 -13.29
CA ASP A 163 23.31 14.30 -13.08
C ASP A 163 23.61 15.61 -12.33
N ARG A 164 24.19 15.48 -11.13
CA ARG A 164 24.69 16.60 -10.31
C ARG A 164 26.22 16.60 -10.24
N THR A 165 26.91 15.79 -11.04
CA THR A 165 28.38 15.73 -11.06
C THR A 165 28.95 17.07 -11.51
N GLY A 166 29.52 17.83 -10.55
CA GLY A 166 30.07 19.17 -10.78
C GLY A 166 29.19 20.33 -10.30
N GLU A 167 27.96 20.07 -9.82
CA GLU A 167 27.21 21.06 -9.05
C GLU A 167 27.77 21.09 -7.62
N ASN A 168 28.12 22.28 -7.11
CA ASN A 168 28.40 22.42 -5.69
C ASN A 168 27.09 22.18 -4.92
N PRO A 169 27.00 21.15 -4.06
CA PRO A 169 25.79 20.92 -3.28
C PRO A 169 25.50 22.18 -2.47
N ASP A 170 24.31 22.75 -2.63
CA ASP A 170 23.90 23.91 -1.85
C ASP A 170 23.94 23.49 -0.37
N PRO A 171 24.79 24.09 0.47
CA PRO A 171 24.90 23.73 1.89
C PRO A 171 23.60 23.98 2.66
N ARG A 172 22.63 24.68 2.07
CA ARG A 172 21.28 24.93 2.62
C ARG A 172 20.26 23.87 2.21
N GLU A 173 20.55 23.04 1.21
CA GLU A 173 19.62 22.00 0.76
C GLU A 173 19.56 20.87 1.79
N ASN A 174 18.44 20.81 2.51
CA ASN A 174 18.18 19.72 3.42
C ASN A 174 17.67 18.48 2.65
N GLN A 175 17.78 17.30 3.26
CA GLN A 175 17.41 16.03 2.62
C GLN A 175 15.93 15.97 2.17
N PHE A 176 15.02 16.61 2.92
CA PHE A 176 13.59 16.65 2.56
C PHE A 176 13.35 17.51 1.32
N GLU A 177 14.10 18.59 1.16
CA GLU A 177 14.06 19.41 -0.06
C GLU A 177 14.67 18.67 -1.24
N LYS A 178 15.80 17.96 -1.04
CA LYS A 178 16.37 17.09 -2.09
C LYS A 178 15.33 16.07 -2.57
N GLU A 179 14.69 15.34 -1.64
CA GLU A 179 13.66 14.34 -1.96
C GLU A 179 12.49 14.94 -2.75
N LYS A 180 12.02 16.12 -2.36
CA LYS A 180 10.96 16.85 -3.08
C LYS A 180 11.42 17.23 -4.49
N GLN A 181 12.64 17.76 -4.65
CA GLN A 181 13.15 18.15 -5.96
C GLN A 181 13.39 16.96 -6.88
N ASP A 182 13.90 15.85 -6.34
CA ASP A 182 14.09 14.60 -7.08
C ASP A 182 12.75 14.07 -7.61
N TYR A 183 11.72 14.10 -6.77
CA TYR A 183 10.36 13.76 -7.16
C TYR A 183 9.81 14.68 -8.26
N VAL A 184 10.00 16.00 -8.12
CA VAL A 184 9.60 17.00 -9.12
C VAL A 184 10.32 16.75 -10.44
N PHE A 185 11.62 16.50 -10.41
CA PHE A 185 12.42 16.19 -11.60
C PHE A 185 11.88 14.94 -12.30
N CYS A 186 11.68 13.84 -11.58
CA CYS A 186 11.19 12.60 -12.19
C CYS A 186 9.79 12.73 -12.78
N LEU A 187 8.89 13.43 -12.09
CA LEU A 187 7.53 13.67 -12.57
C LEU A 187 7.52 14.59 -13.81
N GLU A 188 8.41 15.59 -13.87
CA GLU A 188 8.59 16.45 -15.04
C GLU A 188 9.15 15.68 -16.23
N GLN A 189 10.22 14.89 -16.04
CA GLN A 189 10.78 14.05 -17.10
C GLN A 189 9.78 13.02 -17.64
N SER A 190 8.93 12.48 -16.77
CA SER A 190 7.85 11.55 -17.17
C SER A 190 6.87 12.19 -18.16
N LEU A 191 6.47 13.44 -17.91
CA LEU A 191 5.60 14.20 -18.80
C LEU A 191 6.30 14.54 -20.12
N LEU A 192 7.56 15.00 -20.05
CA LEU A 192 8.32 15.42 -21.23
C LEU A 192 8.67 14.27 -22.17
N ALA A 193 8.98 13.09 -21.63
CA ALA A 193 9.45 11.96 -22.42
C ALA A 193 8.34 11.22 -23.18
N TYR A 194 7.13 11.13 -22.61
CA TYR A 194 6.07 10.27 -23.15
C TYR A 194 4.69 10.92 -23.24
N ASN A 195 4.45 12.06 -22.60
CA ASN A 195 3.13 12.70 -22.48
C ASN A 195 1.98 11.72 -22.15
N PRO A 196 2.12 10.82 -21.15
CA PRO A 196 1.16 9.74 -20.91
C PRO A 196 -0.20 10.23 -20.41
N GLU A 197 -1.24 9.41 -20.49
CA GLU A 197 -2.54 9.77 -19.87
C GLU A 197 -2.45 9.73 -18.34
N TYR A 198 -1.79 8.69 -17.80
CA TYR A 198 -1.54 8.50 -16.38
C TYR A 198 -0.06 8.22 -16.09
N ILE A 199 0.43 8.72 -14.95
CA ILE A 199 1.77 8.49 -14.43
C ILE A 199 1.65 7.83 -13.07
N LEU A 200 2.16 6.62 -12.95
CA LEU A 200 2.36 5.93 -11.68
C LEU A 200 3.81 6.15 -11.24
N VAL A 201 4.00 7.05 -10.29
CA VAL A 201 5.31 7.29 -9.66
C VAL A 201 5.47 6.31 -8.51
N VAL A 202 6.55 5.54 -8.51
CA VAL A 202 6.85 4.51 -7.51
C VAL A 202 8.26 4.72 -7.00
N GLU A 203 8.46 4.63 -5.69
CA GLU A 203 9.78 4.64 -5.06
C GLU A 203 10.44 3.25 -5.20
N ASP A 204 11.76 3.20 -5.16
CA ASP A 204 12.55 1.98 -5.39
C ASP A 204 12.32 0.85 -4.37
N ASP A 205 11.58 1.11 -3.31
CA ASP A 205 11.22 0.14 -2.27
C ASP A 205 9.71 -0.14 -2.18
N ALA A 206 8.93 0.20 -3.22
CA ALA A 206 7.52 -0.12 -3.34
C ALA A 206 7.25 -1.20 -4.40
N VAL A 207 7.20 -2.46 -3.96
CA VAL A 207 6.98 -3.61 -4.85
C VAL A 207 5.47 -3.77 -5.12
N PRO A 208 5.02 -3.91 -6.38
CA PRO A 208 3.61 -4.07 -6.68
C PRO A 208 3.05 -5.44 -6.27
N GLU A 209 1.76 -5.43 -5.89
CA GLU A 209 0.95 -6.63 -5.67
C GLU A 209 0.49 -7.25 -7.00
N GLU A 210 0.15 -8.54 -6.98
CA GLU A 210 -0.15 -9.32 -8.19
C GLU A 210 -1.29 -8.72 -9.01
N GLU A 211 -2.31 -8.20 -8.33
CA GLU A 211 -3.54 -7.70 -8.95
C GLU A 211 -3.47 -6.22 -9.36
N ILE A 212 -2.31 -5.55 -9.24
CA ILE A 212 -2.18 -4.10 -9.44
C ILE A 212 -2.79 -3.64 -10.78
N PHE A 213 -2.51 -4.33 -11.88
CA PHE A 213 -2.98 -3.92 -13.20
C PHE A 213 -4.47 -4.19 -13.40
N THR A 214 -4.99 -5.31 -12.88
CA THR A 214 -6.43 -5.60 -12.93
C THR A 214 -7.22 -4.57 -12.14
N VAL A 215 -6.71 -4.15 -10.97
CA VAL A 215 -7.36 -3.11 -10.16
C VAL A 215 -7.24 -1.75 -10.83
N LEU A 216 -6.06 -1.35 -11.32
CA LEU A 216 -5.87 -0.09 -12.03
C LEU A 216 -6.79 0.01 -13.26
N GLN A 217 -6.89 -1.06 -14.06
CA GLN A 217 -7.80 -1.11 -15.20
C GLN A 217 -9.26 -0.88 -14.78
N HIS A 218 -9.71 -1.54 -13.71
CA HIS A 218 -11.04 -1.31 -13.17
C HIS A 218 -11.22 0.14 -12.68
N LEU A 219 -10.22 0.73 -12.03
CA LEU A 219 -10.25 2.12 -11.58
C LEU A 219 -10.38 3.09 -12.76
N PHE A 220 -9.56 2.94 -13.80
CA PHE A 220 -9.59 3.78 -14.99
C PHE A 220 -10.95 3.72 -15.70
N LEU A 221 -11.48 2.52 -15.93
CA LEU A 221 -12.71 2.33 -16.71
C LEU A 221 -13.98 2.67 -15.93
N VAL A 222 -14.05 2.30 -14.65
CA VAL A 222 -15.31 2.31 -13.88
C VAL A 222 -15.37 3.45 -12.86
N ARG A 223 -14.24 3.83 -12.25
CA ARG A 223 -14.22 4.78 -11.13
C ARG A 223 -13.83 6.17 -11.59
N PHE A 224 -12.79 6.32 -12.41
CA PHE A 224 -12.28 7.63 -12.82
C PHE A 224 -13.14 8.30 -13.90
N SER A 225 -14.15 7.62 -14.42
CA SER A 225 -15.23 8.25 -15.21
C SER A 225 -16.10 9.20 -14.38
N LYS A 226 -16.08 9.08 -13.04
CA LYS A 226 -16.85 9.95 -12.15
C LYS A 226 -16.14 11.31 -11.99
N PRO A 227 -16.85 12.45 -12.17
CA PRO A 227 -16.22 13.78 -12.17
C PRO A 227 -15.35 14.08 -10.95
N TYR A 228 -15.84 13.76 -9.76
CA TYR A 228 -15.13 14.02 -8.50
C TYR A 228 -13.85 13.20 -8.31
N LEU A 229 -13.70 12.06 -9.01
CA LEU A 229 -12.47 11.28 -9.02
C LEU A 229 -11.56 11.66 -10.18
N ARG A 230 -12.14 11.99 -11.35
CA ARG A 230 -11.39 12.34 -12.55
C ARG A 230 -10.42 13.50 -12.34
N ASP A 231 -10.87 14.53 -11.63
CA ASP A 231 -10.12 15.78 -11.43
C ASP A 231 -9.26 15.78 -10.16
N SER A 232 -9.10 14.62 -9.50
CA SER A 232 -8.25 14.48 -8.32
C SER A 232 -6.80 14.82 -8.62
N LEU A 233 -6.12 15.46 -7.66
CA LEU A 233 -4.70 15.77 -7.77
C LEU A 233 -3.84 14.50 -7.82
N TYR A 234 -4.17 13.48 -7.02
CA TYR A 234 -3.49 12.18 -7.05
C TYR A 234 -4.29 11.07 -6.38
N PHE A 235 -3.88 9.83 -6.65
CA PHE A 235 -4.31 8.63 -5.95
C PHE A 235 -3.11 7.94 -5.28
N LYS A 236 -3.17 7.72 -3.96
CA LYS A 236 -2.21 6.90 -3.23
C LYS A 236 -2.53 5.43 -3.43
N LEU A 237 -1.50 4.64 -3.71
CA LEU A 237 -1.62 3.17 -3.81
C LEU A 237 -1.08 2.44 -2.58
N TYR A 238 -0.61 3.19 -1.59
CA TYR A 238 -0.11 2.68 -0.32
C TYR A 238 -0.47 3.61 0.84
N HIS A 239 -0.84 3.01 1.97
CA HIS A 239 -0.94 3.67 3.25
C HIS A 239 -0.49 2.70 4.35
N PRO A 240 0.36 3.13 5.32
CA PRO A 240 0.90 2.22 6.32
C PRO A 240 -0.18 1.53 7.15
N GLU A 241 -0.06 0.22 7.31
CA GLU A 241 -1.03 -0.65 7.99
C GLU A 241 -1.22 -0.23 9.46
N ARG A 242 -0.15 0.27 10.10
CA ARG A 242 -0.18 0.79 11.48
C ARG A 242 -1.11 2.00 11.68
N LEU A 243 -1.37 2.77 10.61
CA LEU A 243 -2.20 3.98 10.63
C LEU A 243 -3.65 3.71 10.17
N GLN A 244 -3.92 2.51 9.64
CA GLN A 244 -5.21 2.08 9.12
C GLN A 244 -6.20 1.60 10.21
N ARG A 245 -6.06 1.99 11.48
CA ARG A 245 -6.98 1.55 12.55
C ARG A 245 -8.35 2.25 12.46
N TYR A 246 -9.40 1.65 13.04
CA TYR A 246 -10.71 2.31 13.15
C TYR A 246 -10.68 3.44 14.18
N PHE A 247 -9.89 3.28 15.25
CA PHE A 247 -9.71 4.30 16.29
C PHE A 247 -8.85 5.51 15.84
N ASN A 248 -8.47 5.58 14.56
CA ASN A 248 -7.91 6.78 13.93
C ASN A 248 -9.03 7.47 13.12
N PRO A 249 -9.68 8.51 13.66
CA PRO A 249 -11.04 8.88 13.26
C PRO A 249 -11.07 9.58 11.90
N GLU A 250 -11.28 8.78 10.86
CA GLU A 250 -11.83 9.24 9.59
C GLU A 250 -13.30 8.86 9.50
N PRO A 251 -14.20 9.77 9.06
CA PRO A 251 -15.64 9.49 9.02
C PRO A 251 -16.00 8.20 8.29
N MET A 252 -15.33 7.92 7.17
CA MET A 252 -15.57 6.70 6.38
C MET A 252 -15.18 5.42 7.12
N ARG A 253 -14.09 5.43 7.91
CA ARG A 253 -13.66 4.28 8.71
C ARG A 253 -14.64 4.01 9.85
N ILE A 254 -15.17 5.06 10.48
CA ILE A 254 -16.20 4.93 11.53
C ILE A 254 -17.48 4.33 10.95
N LEU A 255 -17.92 4.81 9.77
CA LEU A 255 -19.10 4.25 9.09
C LEU A 255 -18.90 2.80 8.68
N GLU A 256 -17.71 2.43 8.20
CA GLU A 256 -17.35 1.03 7.93
C GLU A 256 -17.43 0.18 9.21
N TRP A 257 -16.91 0.69 10.32
CA TRP A 257 -16.89 -0.02 11.61
C TRP A 257 -18.31 -0.23 12.16
N LEU A 258 -19.13 0.83 12.13
CA LEU A 258 -20.55 0.76 12.48
C LEU A 258 -21.30 -0.19 11.55
N GLY A 259 -21.03 -0.12 10.25
CA GLY A 259 -21.62 -1.01 9.25
C GLY A 259 -21.31 -2.48 9.51
N LEU A 260 -20.06 -2.79 9.88
CA LEU A 260 -19.65 -4.12 10.31
C LEU A 260 -20.46 -4.59 11.52
N GLY A 261 -20.57 -3.75 12.56
CA GLY A 261 -21.36 -4.05 13.75
C GLY A 261 -22.85 -4.26 13.44
N MET A 262 -23.44 -3.40 12.61
CA MET A 262 -24.85 -3.46 12.20
C MET A 262 -25.16 -4.69 11.34
N PHE A 263 -24.21 -5.20 10.57
CA PHE A 263 -24.39 -6.40 9.75
C PHE A 263 -24.13 -7.68 10.54
N VAL A 264 -22.97 -7.77 11.20
CA VAL A 264 -22.52 -8.97 11.91
C VAL A 264 -23.30 -9.18 13.22
N GLY A 265 -23.70 -8.11 13.90
CA GLY A 265 -24.45 -8.17 15.16
C GLY A 265 -25.76 -8.95 15.07
N PRO A 266 -26.70 -8.57 14.17
CA PRO A 266 -27.92 -9.34 13.93
C PRO A 266 -27.64 -10.76 13.46
N MET A 267 -26.66 -10.96 12.56
CA MET A 267 -26.30 -12.29 12.06
C MET A 267 -25.88 -13.22 13.20
N LEU A 268 -24.94 -12.80 14.05
CA LEU A 268 -24.49 -13.58 15.21
C LEU A 268 -25.60 -13.78 16.23
N THR A 269 -26.49 -12.80 16.39
CA THR A 269 -27.66 -12.94 17.27
C THR A 269 -28.61 -14.03 16.76
N CYS A 270 -28.88 -14.07 15.45
CA CYS A 270 -29.70 -15.11 14.84
C CYS A 270 -29.07 -16.49 15.03
N VAL A 271 -27.76 -16.62 14.80
CA VAL A 271 -27.01 -17.87 15.04
C VAL A 271 -27.10 -18.27 16.52
N TYR A 272 -26.86 -17.34 17.43
CA TYR A 272 -26.95 -17.60 18.87
C TYR A 272 -28.35 -18.02 19.31
N SER A 273 -29.40 -17.31 18.86
CA SER A 273 -30.78 -17.65 19.18
C SER A 273 -31.18 -19.02 18.63
N TRP A 274 -30.71 -19.38 17.43
CA TRP A 274 -30.92 -20.70 16.85
C TRP A 274 -30.24 -21.80 17.67
N VAL A 275 -28.95 -21.65 18.00
CA VAL A 275 -28.18 -22.62 18.78
C VAL A 275 -28.72 -22.76 20.21
N ALA A 276 -29.10 -21.65 20.85
CA ALA A 276 -29.61 -21.63 22.21
C ALA A 276 -31.11 -21.98 22.30
N GLY A 277 -31.80 -22.18 21.16
CA GLY A 277 -33.24 -22.49 21.12
C GLY A 277 -34.14 -21.36 21.65
N ARG A 278 -33.76 -20.10 21.42
CA ARG A 278 -34.50 -18.92 21.89
C ARG A 278 -35.56 -18.48 20.87
N PRO A 279 -36.69 -17.93 21.33
CA PRO A 279 -37.84 -17.63 20.48
C PRO A 279 -37.61 -16.46 19.50
N GLY A 280 -36.49 -15.73 19.58
CA GLY A 280 -36.15 -14.69 18.61
C GLY A 280 -34.90 -13.88 18.98
N PRO A 281 -34.40 -13.03 18.06
CA PRO A 281 -33.30 -12.11 18.34
C PRO A 281 -33.81 -10.97 19.25
N SER A 282 -33.12 -10.74 20.36
CA SER A 282 -33.42 -9.61 21.26
C SER A 282 -32.48 -8.44 20.99
N TRP A 283 -32.97 -7.21 21.11
CA TRP A 283 -32.20 -6.01 20.79
C TRP A 283 -30.91 -5.87 21.62
N TYR A 284 -30.92 -6.30 22.89
CA TYR A 284 -29.71 -6.26 23.74
C TYR A 284 -28.65 -7.27 23.28
N LEU A 285 -29.07 -8.41 22.71
CA LEU A 285 -28.14 -9.38 22.10
C LEU A 285 -27.57 -8.84 20.81
N VAL A 286 -28.40 -8.19 19.99
CA VAL A 286 -27.95 -7.52 18.75
C VAL A 286 -26.90 -6.45 19.08
N LEU A 287 -27.18 -5.59 20.05
CA LEU A 287 -26.25 -4.57 20.49
C LEU A 287 -24.95 -5.18 21.03
N PHE A 288 -25.04 -6.22 21.87
CA PHE A 288 -23.86 -6.91 22.37
C PHE A 288 -23.01 -7.47 21.22
N PHE A 289 -23.60 -8.23 20.30
CA PHE A 289 -22.84 -8.85 19.20
C PHE A 289 -22.31 -7.81 18.21
N ALA A 290 -23.01 -6.69 18.01
CA ALA A 290 -22.51 -5.57 17.23
C ALA A 290 -21.23 -4.99 17.86
N LEU A 291 -21.29 -4.61 19.14
CA LEU A 291 -20.14 -4.06 19.88
C LEU A 291 -18.99 -5.08 20.00
N TYR A 292 -19.31 -6.34 20.23
CA TYR A 292 -18.34 -7.44 20.27
C TYR A 292 -17.59 -7.57 18.94
N SER A 293 -18.31 -7.56 17.82
CA SER A 293 -17.71 -7.68 16.48
C SER A 293 -16.86 -6.47 16.13
N MET A 294 -17.34 -5.28 16.48
CA MET A 294 -16.59 -4.03 16.35
C MET A 294 -15.29 -4.09 17.16
N ALA A 295 -15.35 -4.45 18.44
CA ALA A 295 -14.17 -4.58 19.28
C ALA A 295 -13.18 -5.62 18.74
N LEU A 296 -13.67 -6.78 18.29
CA LEU A 296 -12.83 -7.81 17.69
C LEU A 296 -12.09 -7.31 16.44
N ALA A 297 -12.80 -6.62 15.54
CA ALA A 297 -12.22 -6.07 14.31
C ALA A 297 -11.12 -5.03 14.59
N GLU A 298 -11.33 -4.14 15.56
CA GLU A 298 -10.30 -3.15 15.95
C GLU A 298 -9.10 -3.82 16.63
N LEU A 299 -9.32 -4.81 17.51
CA LEU A 299 -8.24 -5.47 18.24
C LEU A 299 -7.38 -6.38 17.35
N VAL A 300 -7.99 -7.10 16.41
CA VAL A 300 -7.26 -7.89 15.41
C VAL A 300 -6.54 -6.95 14.43
N GLY A 301 -7.22 -5.92 13.95
CA GLY A 301 -6.67 -4.90 13.06
C GLY A 301 -7.43 -4.82 11.74
N ARG A 302 -7.88 -3.61 11.38
CA ARG A 302 -8.64 -3.33 10.15
C ARG A 302 -7.93 -3.78 8.88
N HIS A 303 -6.62 -3.59 8.77
CA HIS A 303 -5.86 -3.93 7.55
C HIS A 303 -6.00 -5.42 7.18
N TYR A 304 -6.06 -6.34 8.14
CA TYR A 304 -6.34 -7.76 7.87
C TYR A 304 -7.74 -8.00 7.29
N LEU A 305 -8.73 -7.17 7.65
CA LEU A 305 -10.07 -7.25 7.06
C LEU A 305 -10.10 -6.64 5.65
N LEU A 306 -9.27 -5.63 5.38
CA LEU A 306 -9.16 -5.04 4.05
C LEU A 306 -8.64 -6.05 3.02
N GLU A 307 -7.80 -6.99 3.43
CA GLU A 307 -7.29 -8.07 2.57
C GLU A 307 -8.43 -8.90 1.93
N LEU A 308 -9.59 -8.99 2.58
CA LEU A 308 -10.77 -9.67 1.98
C LEU A 308 -11.28 -8.98 0.71
N ARG A 309 -10.96 -7.69 0.50
CA ARG A 309 -11.33 -6.96 -0.72
C ARG A 309 -10.48 -7.35 -1.91
N ARG A 310 -9.32 -8.00 -1.72
CA ARG A 310 -8.50 -8.50 -2.84
C ARG A 310 -9.18 -9.58 -3.67
N LEU A 311 -10.27 -10.17 -3.16
CA LEU A 311 -11.05 -11.19 -3.88
C LEU A 311 -11.60 -10.71 -5.23
N HIS A 312 -11.87 -9.40 -5.38
CA HIS A 312 -12.37 -8.86 -6.64
C HIS A 312 -12.06 -7.36 -6.79
N PRO A 313 -11.63 -6.86 -7.97
CA PRO A 313 -11.28 -5.45 -8.19
C PRO A 313 -12.38 -4.45 -7.79
N ALA A 314 -13.66 -4.83 -7.95
CA ALA A 314 -14.80 -4.00 -7.57
C ALA A 314 -14.96 -3.78 -6.05
N LEU A 315 -14.32 -4.61 -5.22
CA LEU A 315 -14.35 -4.49 -3.77
C LEU A 315 -13.32 -3.48 -3.24
N TYR A 316 -12.38 -3.03 -4.08
CA TYR A 316 -11.43 -1.98 -3.70
C TYR A 316 -12.18 -0.67 -3.46
N ASN A 317 -11.81 -0.03 -2.36
CA ASN A 317 -12.39 1.24 -1.99
C ASN A 317 -11.48 2.39 -2.42
N VAL A 318 -12.10 3.55 -2.65
CA VAL A 318 -11.42 4.81 -2.94
C VAL A 318 -11.92 5.81 -1.92
N VAL A 319 -11.08 6.16 -0.96
CA VAL A 319 -11.42 7.03 0.17
C VAL A 319 -10.52 8.27 0.19
N PRO A 320 -10.93 9.38 0.80
CA PRO A 320 -10.09 10.57 0.92
C PRO A 320 -8.74 10.24 1.55
N VAL A 321 -7.69 10.91 1.08
CA VAL A 321 -6.33 10.63 1.51
C VAL A 321 -6.01 11.21 2.89
N THR A 322 -4.99 10.67 3.55
CA THR A 322 -4.35 11.22 4.75
C THR A 322 -2.95 11.74 4.48
N GLU A 323 -2.41 12.53 5.40
CA GLU A 323 -1.08 13.15 5.32
C GLU A 323 0.05 12.18 4.92
N CYS A 324 0.21 11.03 5.61
CA CYS A 324 1.41 10.23 5.39
C CYS A 324 1.47 9.49 4.06
N CYS A 325 2.71 9.55 3.56
CA CYS A 325 3.44 8.57 2.76
C CYS A 325 3.10 8.58 1.27
N THR A 326 4.14 8.55 0.43
CA THR A 326 4.05 8.66 -1.04
C THR A 326 4.84 7.59 -1.81
N PRO A 327 5.00 6.33 -1.35
CA PRO A 327 5.87 5.38 -2.02
C PRO A 327 5.29 4.89 -3.36
N ALA A 328 3.97 5.02 -3.57
CA ALA A 328 3.34 4.82 -4.87
C ALA A 328 2.16 5.79 -5.05
N MET A 329 2.25 6.63 -6.08
CA MET A 329 1.36 7.76 -6.35
C MET A 329 0.97 7.78 -7.82
N LEU A 330 -0.33 7.78 -8.10
CA LEU A 330 -0.88 7.84 -9.45
C LEU A 330 -1.43 9.23 -9.74
N PHE A 331 -1.02 9.81 -10.87
CA PHE A 331 -1.46 11.11 -11.37
C PHE A 331 -2.04 10.93 -12.78
N SER A 332 -3.05 11.72 -13.14
CA SER A 332 -3.29 12.02 -14.55
C SER A 332 -2.28 13.06 -15.04
N ALA A 333 -1.99 13.14 -16.34
CA ALA A 333 -1.08 14.16 -16.87
C ALA A 333 -1.45 15.61 -16.45
N PRO A 334 -2.73 16.05 -16.52
CA PRO A 334 -3.11 17.37 -16.05
C PRO A 334 -2.87 17.58 -14.56
N SER A 335 -3.16 16.56 -13.74
CA SER A 335 -2.96 16.62 -12.30
C SER A 335 -1.47 16.61 -11.92
N ALA A 336 -0.62 15.87 -12.66
CA ALA A 336 0.83 15.91 -12.53
C ALA A 336 1.39 17.32 -12.80
N GLN A 337 0.92 17.99 -13.87
CA GLN A 337 1.32 19.37 -14.18
C GLN A 337 0.95 20.34 -13.04
N ARG A 338 -0.25 20.22 -12.47
CA ARG A 338 -0.66 21.03 -11.30
C ARG A 338 0.22 20.73 -10.08
N ALA A 339 0.42 19.45 -9.76
CA ALA A 339 1.27 19.03 -8.65
C ALA A 339 2.71 19.57 -8.78
N LEU A 340 3.29 19.53 -9.98
CA LEU A 340 4.59 20.14 -10.28
C LEU A 340 4.59 21.65 -10.01
N GLY A 341 3.60 22.37 -10.53
CA GLY A 341 3.48 23.81 -10.32
C GLY A 341 3.40 24.17 -8.84
N TYR A 342 2.70 23.37 -8.03
CA TYR A 342 2.60 23.58 -6.60
C TYR A 342 3.89 23.23 -5.84
N LEU A 343 4.49 22.07 -6.11
CA LEU A 343 5.69 21.62 -5.42
C LEU A 343 6.92 22.49 -5.73
N LYS A 344 7.03 23.03 -6.94
CA LYS A 344 8.10 23.97 -7.31
C LYS A 344 8.05 25.28 -6.50
N GLY A 345 6.86 25.69 -6.05
CA GLY A 345 6.66 26.89 -5.24
C GLY A 345 6.80 26.69 -3.72
N LEU A 346 7.06 25.47 -3.26
CA LEU A 346 7.20 25.13 -1.84
C LEU A 346 8.63 24.75 -1.50
N HIS A 347 9.01 24.91 -0.23
CA HIS A 347 10.30 24.45 0.29
C HIS A 347 10.07 23.47 1.44
N CYS A 348 10.61 22.25 1.30
CA CYS A 348 10.50 21.19 2.29
C CYS A 348 11.59 21.33 3.36
N ARG A 349 11.26 20.89 4.57
CA ARG A 349 12.15 20.94 5.74
C ARG A 349 11.75 19.86 6.73
N GLN A 350 12.54 19.69 7.80
CA GLN A 350 12.18 18.75 8.85
C GLN A 350 10.80 19.06 9.43
N GLY A 351 9.93 18.04 9.49
CA GLY A 351 8.52 18.19 9.91
C GLY A 351 7.58 18.72 8.82
N PHE A 352 8.08 19.01 7.62
CA PHE A 352 7.31 19.38 6.44
C PHE A 352 7.95 18.75 5.21
N ALA A 353 7.84 17.42 5.13
CA ALA A 353 8.35 16.63 4.03
C ALA A 353 7.39 16.68 2.83
N LYS A 354 7.81 16.06 1.72
CA LYS A 354 7.08 16.01 0.44
C LYS A 354 5.61 15.56 0.61
N ASP A 355 5.36 14.57 1.44
CA ASP A 355 4.04 14.01 1.71
C ASP A 355 3.13 14.99 2.46
N THR A 356 3.63 15.61 3.54
CA THR A 356 2.93 16.72 4.23
C THR A 356 2.70 17.90 3.30
N ALA A 357 3.67 18.25 2.45
CA ALA A 357 3.54 19.32 1.48
C ALA A 357 2.39 19.04 0.49
N LEU A 358 2.36 17.86 -0.12
CA LEU A 358 1.28 17.42 -1.01
C LEU A 358 -0.09 17.40 -0.32
N TYR A 359 -0.14 16.97 0.93
CA TYR A 359 -1.39 16.95 1.70
C TYR A 359 -1.88 18.37 2.04
N SER A 360 -0.98 19.26 2.47
CA SER A 360 -1.31 20.65 2.79
C SER A 360 -1.86 21.43 1.59
N LEU A 361 -1.42 21.07 0.38
CA LEU A 361 -1.88 21.66 -0.87
C LEU A 361 -3.35 21.35 -1.17
N LEU A 362 -3.88 20.22 -0.70
CA LEU A 362 -5.28 19.86 -0.89
C LEU A 362 -6.20 20.94 -0.32
N GLN A 363 -5.96 21.32 0.94
CA GLN A 363 -6.72 22.38 1.58
C GLN A 363 -6.38 23.76 1.01
N ALA A 364 -5.10 24.06 0.77
CA ALA A 364 -4.66 25.38 0.33
C ALA A 364 -5.12 25.74 -1.10
N LYS A 365 -5.35 24.74 -1.96
CA LYS A 365 -5.74 24.92 -3.37
C LYS A 365 -7.16 24.43 -3.68
N GLY A 366 -7.86 23.85 -2.70
CA GLY A 366 -9.19 23.25 -2.92
C GLY A 366 -9.13 22.00 -3.79
N GLU A 367 -8.01 21.28 -3.75
CA GLU A 367 -7.77 20.05 -4.51
C GLU A 367 -8.24 18.82 -3.70
N ASN A 368 -8.64 17.77 -4.41
CA ASN A 368 -9.01 16.49 -3.80
C ASN A 368 -7.96 15.43 -4.13
N ALA A 369 -7.71 14.52 -3.18
CA ALA A 369 -6.89 13.35 -3.44
C ALA A 369 -7.42 12.16 -2.63
N TYR A 370 -7.14 10.97 -3.15
CA TYR A 370 -7.73 9.74 -2.64
C TYR A 370 -6.65 8.68 -2.40
N VAL A 371 -6.99 7.66 -1.64
CA VAL A 371 -6.21 6.44 -1.44
C VAL A 371 -7.05 5.24 -1.85
N VAL A 372 -6.39 4.28 -2.49
CA VAL A 372 -6.97 2.99 -2.86
C VAL A 372 -6.73 2.00 -1.72
N GLU A 373 -7.78 1.33 -1.26
CA GLU A 373 -7.70 0.33 -0.18
C GLU A 373 -8.30 -1.01 -0.62
N PRO A 374 -7.60 -2.15 -0.45
CA PRO A 374 -6.28 -2.32 0.18
C PRO A 374 -5.11 -1.79 -0.67
N ASN A 375 -3.91 -1.75 -0.08
CA ASN A 375 -2.68 -1.28 -0.72
C ASN A 375 -2.37 -2.10 -1.98
N LEU A 376 -2.03 -1.46 -3.10
CA LEU A 376 -1.63 -2.12 -4.34
C LEU A 376 -0.11 -2.30 -4.49
N VAL A 377 0.65 -1.78 -3.53
CA VAL A 377 2.08 -2.02 -3.40
C VAL A 377 2.40 -2.36 -1.95
N ARG A 378 3.45 -3.16 -1.74
CA ARG A 378 4.06 -3.40 -0.43
C ARG A 378 5.34 -2.57 -0.32
N HIS A 379 5.56 -1.96 0.83
CA HIS A 379 6.80 -1.25 1.12
C HIS A 379 7.83 -2.22 1.72
N VAL A 380 8.90 -2.51 0.97
CA VAL A 380 9.97 -3.44 1.37
C VAL A 380 11.18 -2.72 1.97
N GLY A 381 11.21 -1.39 1.92
CA GLY A 381 12.34 -0.56 2.32
C GLY A 381 12.52 -0.50 3.83
N MET A 382 13.50 -1.24 4.35
CA MET A 382 13.88 -1.12 5.76
C MET A 382 15.10 -0.23 5.98
N TYR A 383 15.96 -0.11 4.96
CA TYR A 383 17.05 0.85 4.95
C TYR A 383 16.61 2.09 4.20
N SER A 384 16.37 3.18 4.95
CA SER A 384 16.01 4.47 4.38
C SER A 384 17.25 5.15 3.79
N SER A 385 17.09 5.79 2.63
CA SER A 385 18.08 6.73 2.09
C SER A 385 18.25 7.99 2.95
N LEU A 386 17.26 8.30 3.82
CA LEU A 386 17.25 9.48 4.68
C LEU A 386 17.87 9.24 6.07
N ARG A 387 17.89 7.99 6.55
CA ARG A 387 18.34 7.68 7.92
C ARG A 387 19.30 6.49 7.93
N LEU A 388 20.51 6.75 8.39
CA LEU A 388 21.49 5.71 8.70
C LEU A 388 21.00 4.91 9.91
N ASN A 389 20.40 3.75 9.66
CA ASN A 389 20.05 2.79 10.69
C ASN A 389 20.77 1.48 10.42
N SER A 390 21.60 1.03 11.37
CA SER A 390 22.33 -0.23 11.25
C SER A 390 21.46 -1.47 11.51
N SER A 391 20.35 -1.31 12.24
CA SER A 391 19.44 -2.41 12.62
C SER A 391 17.96 -2.00 12.47
N PRO A 392 17.42 -1.97 11.24
CA PRO A 392 16.02 -1.61 11.03
C PRO A 392 15.05 -2.68 11.56
N LYS A 393 13.85 -2.24 11.94
CA LYS A 393 12.78 -3.09 12.50
C LYS A 393 11.45 -2.76 11.84
N LEU A 394 10.58 -3.76 11.72
CA LEU A 394 9.22 -3.66 11.14
C LEU A 394 8.23 -2.93 12.07
N LEU A 395 8.34 -1.62 12.22
CA LEU A 395 7.49 -0.81 13.14
C LEU A 395 6.67 0.28 12.45
#